data_AF-A0A6P3IAN7-F1
#
_entry.id   AF-A0A6P3IAN7-F1
#
_cell.length_a   1.000
_cell.length_b   1.000
_cell.length_c   1.000
_cell.angle_alpha   90.00
_cell.angle_beta   90.00
_cell.angle_gamma   90.00
#
_symmetry.space_group_name_H-M   'P 1'
#
loop_
_entity.id
_entity.type
_entity.pdbx_description
1 polymer ?
#
loop_
_entity_poly.entity_id
_entity_poly.type
_entity_poly.pdbx_seq_one_letter_code
_entity_poly.pdbx_strand_id
1 'polypeptide(L)'
;MAGSGFESLEQCLEKHLPLAELQEVKRLLYGKETRKLDLPGAALEAASRGDFELQGYAFEAAAEQQRRPRTVRVGLVQNRTPLPADTPVVKQVTALHRRMEAVVEVAAMCGVNIICFQEAWTMPFAFCTREKLPWTEFAESAEDGPTIKFCQELARKHGMVVVSPVLERDSDHGDVLWNTAVVVASSGAVLGKTRKNHIPRVGDFNESTYYMEGNLGHPVFQTQFGRIAVNICYGRHHPLNWLMYSINGAEIIFNPSATIGALSESLWPVEARNAAIANHCFTCAINRVGREHFPNEFTSGDGKKVLKIPHAAANTSHVLHLRPSTAKYIIEIN
;
A
#
# COMPACT_ATOMS: atom_id res chain seq x y z
N MET A 1 -8.28 8.98 16.98
CA MET A 1 -8.69 7.67 16.44
C MET A 1 -10.20 7.67 16.36
N ALA A 2 -10.78 7.17 15.26
CA ALA A 2 -12.21 6.95 15.21
C ALA A 2 -12.65 6.13 16.44
N GLY A 3 -13.71 6.56 17.11
CA GLY A 3 -14.20 5.91 18.34
C GLY A 3 -14.51 4.43 18.09
N SER A 4 -14.58 3.63 19.15
CA SER A 4 -14.79 2.17 19.12
C SER A 4 -16.10 1.69 18.45
N GLY A 5 -16.85 2.56 17.79
CA GLY A 5 -18.05 2.26 17.00
C GLY A 5 -18.05 2.82 15.57
N PHE A 6 -16.93 3.35 15.06
CA PHE A 6 -16.82 3.79 13.66
C PHE A 6 -16.06 2.73 12.84
N GLU A 7 -16.78 1.99 12.01
CA GLU A 7 -16.21 0.95 11.13
C GLU A 7 -15.73 1.53 9.80
N SER A 8 -16.60 2.25 9.08
CA SER A 8 -16.27 2.95 7.83
C SER A 8 -17.13 4.19 7.64
N LEU A 9 -16.65 5.12 6.80
CA LEU A 9 -17.40 6.31 6.42
C LEU A 9 -18.66 5.92 5.65
N GLU A 10 -18.55 4.97 4.73
CA GLU A 10 -19.62 4.49 3.87
C GLU A 10 -20.77 3.88 4.68
N GLN A 11 -20.49 2.94 5.58
CA GLN A 11 -21.52 2.34 6.44
C GLN A 11 -22.15 3.39 7.36
N CYS A 12 -21.36 4.35 7.85
CA CYS A 12 -21.89 5.43 8.68
C CYS A 12 -22.91 6.27 7.89
N LEU A 13 -22.57 6.67 6.65
CA LEU A 13 -23.46 7.44 5.79
C LEU A 13 -24.71 6.64 5.41
N GLU A 14 -24.54 5.37 5.01
CA GLU A 14 -25.63 4.48 4.59
C GLU A 14 -26.62 4.18 5.73
N LYS A 15 -26.12 4.09 6.97
CA LYS A 15 -26.96 3.82 8.15
C LYS A 15 -27.78 5.03 8.59
N HIS A 16 -27.30 6.25 8.35
CA HIS A 16 -27.87 7.46 8.98
C HIS A 16 -28.49 8.47 8.02
N LEU A 17 -28.28 8.35 6.70
CA LEU A 17 -28.85 9.28 5.71
C LEU A 17 -30.00 8.62 4.92
N PRO A 18 -31.12 9.34 4.68
CA PRO A 18 -32.13 8.94 3.71
C PRO A 18 -31.53 8.76 2.32
N LEU A 19 -32.10 7.88 1.49
CA LEU A 19 -31.53 7.52 0.18
C LEU A 19 -31.23 8.73 -0.74
N ALA A 20 -32.13 9.71 -0.79
CA ALA A 20 -31.94 10.92 -1.61
C ALA A 20 -30.78 11.79 -1.12
N GLU A 21 -30.64 11.97 0.20
CA GLU A 21 -29.53 12.71 0.79
C GLU A 21 -28.21 11.94 0.66
N LEU A 22 -28.26 10.62 0.86
CA LEU A 22 -27.11 9.73 0.68
C LEU A 22 -26.55 9.82 -0.74
N GLN A 23 -27.41 9.82 -1.76
CA GLN A 23 -27.00 9.96 -3.15
C GLN A 23 -26.29 11.30 -3.40
N GLU A 24 -26.83 12.40 -2.88
CA GLU A 24 -26.23 13.73 -3.05
C GLU A 24 -24.91 13.87 -2.28
N VAL A 25 -24.85 13.35 -1.05
CA VAL A 25 -23.62 13.34 -0.24
C VAL A 25 -22.55 12.48 -0.92
N LYS A 26 -22.89 11.29 -1.42
CA LYS A 26 -21.95 10.45 -2.18
C LYS A 26 -21.48 11.14 -3.45
N ARG A 27 -22.36 11.88 -4.14
CA ARG A 27 -22.00 12.67 -5.33
C ARG A 27 -20.93 13.73 -5.03
N LEU A 28 -21.06 14.43 -3.91
CA LEU A 28 -20.09 15.44 -3.48
C LEU A 28 -18.78 14.81 -2.97
N LEU A 29 -18.87 13.77 -2.14
CA LEU A 29 -17.71 13.15 -1.51
C LEU A 29 -16.89 12.27 -2.44
N TYR A 30 -17.50 11.52 -3.34
CA TYR A 30 -16.81 10.54 -4.19
C TYR A 30 -16.81 10.93 -5.67
N GLY A 31 -17.79 11.75 -6.10
CA GLY A 31 -18.04 12.04 -7.51
C GLY A 31 -19.13 11.12 -8.05
N LYS A 32 -18.95 10.58 -9.26
CA LYS A 32 -19.92 9.64 -9.83
C LYS A 32 -19.92 8.33 -9.02
N GLU A 33 -21.11 7.79 -8.75
CA GLU A 33 -21.23 6.45 -8.15
C GLU A 33 -20.55 5.42 -9.05
N THR A 34 -19.65 4.63 -8.47
CA THR A 34 -18.89 3.60 -9.18
C THR A 34 -19.69 2.32 -9.22
N ARG A 35 -19.74 1.69 -10.39
CA ARG A 35 -20.41 0.39 -10.55
C ARG A 35 -19.64 -0.67 -9.77
N LYS A 36 -20.32 -1.45 -8.93
CA LYS A 36 -19.71 -2.62 -8.28
C LYS A 36 -19.46 -3.71 -9.32
N LEU A 37 -18.31 -4.38 -9.22
CA LEU A 37 -18.00 -5.54 -10.05
C LEU A 37 -18.68 -6.77 -9.47
N ASP A 38 -19.26 -7.59 -10.35
CA ASP A 38 -19.62 -8.97 -10.00
C ASP A 38 -18.34 -9.80 -9.92
N LEU A 39 -17.87 -10.01 -8.69
CA LEU A 39 -16.68 -10.82 -8.43
C LEU A 39 -17.05 -12.31 -8.40
N PRO A 40 -16.16 -13.22 -8.86
CA PRO A 40 -16.44 -14.65 -8.86
C PRO A 40 -16.76 -15.19 -7.45
N GLY A 41 -17.78 -16.03 -7.32
CA GLY A 41 -18.17 -16.63 -6.04
C GLY A 41 -17.03 -17.37 -5.34
N ALA A 42 -16.21 -18.12 -6.10
CA ALA A 42 -15.02 -18.79 -5.57
C ALA A 42 -13.98 -17.82 -4.97
N ALA A 43 -13.85 -16.61 -5.53
CA ALA A 43 -12.95 -15.58 -5.01
C ALA A 43 -13.48 -14.99 -3.70
N LEU A 44 -14.79 -14.76 -3.59
CA LEU A 44 -15.45 -14.31 -2.36
C LEU A 44 -15.32 -15.35 -1.24
N GLU A 45 -15.55 -16.63 -1.54
CA GLU A 45 -15.37 -17.72 -0.59
C GLU A 45 -13.91 -17.85 -0.14
N ALA A 46 -12.95 -17.76 -1.07
CA ALA A 46 -11.53 -17.82 -0.75
C ALA A 46 -11.08 -16.62 0.10
N ALA A 47 -11.61 -15.41 -0.17
CA ALA A 47 -11.36 -14.23 0.65
C ALA A 47 -11.92 -14.39 2.07
N SER A 48 -13.14 -14.92 2.19
CA SER A 48 -13.77 -15.21 3.47
C SER A 48 -12.96 -16.24 4.29
N ARG A 49 -12.57 -17.37 3.68
CA ARG A 49 -11.68 -18.36 4.33
C ARG A 49 -10.32 -17.77 4.68
N GLY A 50 -9.83 -16.86 3.84
CA GLY A 50 -8.58 -16.14 4.04
C GLY A 50 -8.67 -15.03 5.09
N ASP A 51 -9.82 -14.75 5.70
CA ASP A 51 -10.00 -13.65 6.66
C ASP A 51 -9.51 -12.30 6.08
N PHE A 52 -10.05 -11.91 4.93
CA PHE A 52 -9.87 -10.57 4.38
C PHE A 52 -11.06 -10.11 3.57
N GLU A 53 -11.27 -8.80 3.55
CA GLU A 53 -12.28 -8.16 2.73
C GLU A 53 -11.86 -8.15 1.24
N LEU A 54 -12.84 -8.36 0.36
CA LEU A 54 -12.70 -8.30 -1.10
C LEU A 54 -13.79 -7.39 -1.67
N GLN A 55 -13.38 -6.28 -2.28
CA GLN A 55 -14.30 -5.33 -2.94
C GLN A 55 -13.89 -5.13 -4.40
N GLY A 56 -14.88 -4.85 -5.26
CA GLY A 56 -14.67 -4.66 -6.70
C GLY A 56 -15.45 -3.47 -7.24
N TYR A 57 -14.78 -2.57 -7.96
CA TYR A 57 -15.40 -1.37 -8.56
C TYR A 57 -14.91 -1.14 -9.98
N ALA A 58 -15.77 -0.56 -10.83
CA ALA A 58 -15.47 -0.23 -12.21
C ALA A 58 -15.49 1.29 -12.45
N PHE A 59 -14.48 1.77 -13.17
CA PHE A 59 -14.42 3.09 -13.78
C PHE A 59 -14.53 2.94 -15.29
N GLU A 60 -15.57 3.54 -15.87
CA GLU A 60 -15.91 3.39 -17.29
C GLU A 60 -15.68 4.70 -18.04
N ALA A 61 -15.02 4.62 -19.18
CA ALA A 61 -14.95 5.68 -20.18
C ALA A 61 -16.09 5.54 -21.21
N ALA A 62 -16.44 6.66 -21.85
CA ALA A 62 -17.32 6.63 -23.02
C ALA A 62 -16.66 5.86 -24.17
N ALA A 63 -17.46 5.14 -24.96
CA ALA A 63 -16.93 4.40 -26.12
C ALA A 63 -16.31 5.36 -27.14
N GLU A 64 -15.05 5.13 -27.49
CA GLU A 64 -14.39 5.84 -28.58
C GLU A 64 -14.62 5.12 -29.92
N GLN A 65 -14.78 5.89 -31.00
CA GLN A 65 -14.94 5.33 -32.35
C GLN A 65 -13.61 4.86 -32.96
N GLN A 66 -12.50 5.49 -32.56
CA GLN A 66 -11.18 5.27 -33.16
C GLN A 66 -10.26 4.40 -32.28
N ARG A 67 -10.57 4.25 -30.99
CA ARG A 67 -9.77 3.44 -30.06
C ARG A 67 -10.64 2.36 -29.44
N ARG A 68 -10.02 1.19 -29.25
CA ARG A 68 -10.64 0.14 -28.47
C ARG A 68 -10.52 0.50 -26.97
N PRO A 69 -11.50 0.10 -26.15
CA PRO A 69 -11.38 0.20 -24.70
C PRO A 69 -10.09 -0.49 -24.23
N ARG A 70 -9.34 0.15 -23.32
CA ARG A 70 -8.10 -0.43 -22.77
C ARG A 70 -8.33 -0.79 -21.30
N THR A 71 -9.16 -1.81 -21.11
CA THR A 71 -9.55 -2.24 -19.77
C THR A 71 -8.41 -2.95 -19.04
N VAL A 72 -8.17 -2.53 -17.80
CA VAL A 72 -7.12 -3.04 -16.91
C VAL A 72 -7.71 -3.21 -15.52
N ARG A 73 -7.50 -4.36 -14.88
CA ARG A 73 -7.84 -4.61 -13.49
C ARG A 73 -6.62 -4.44 -12.59
N VAL A 74 -6.71 -3.57 -11.60
CA VAL A 74 -5.67 -3.38 -10.58
C VAL A 74 -6.12 -3.93 -9.23
N GLY A 75 -5.20 -4.55 -8.49
CA GLY A 75 -5.41 -5.07 -7.14
C GLY A 75 -4.60 -4.29 -6.11
N LEU A 76 -5.26 -3.81 -5.06
CA LEU A 76 -4.67 -3.05 -3.96
C LEU A 76 -4.72 -3.89 -2.68
N VAL A 77 -3.56 -4.19 -2.10
CA VAL A 77 -3.47 -5.08 -0.94
C VAL A 77 -3.08 -4.31 0.31
N GLN A 78 -3.97 -4.33 1.30
CA GLN A 78 -3.72 -3.85 2.66
C GLN A 78 -3.72 -5.04 3.63
N ASN A 79 -2.73 -5.11 4.52
CA ASN A 79 -2.62 -6.17 5.52
C ASN A 79 -1.92 -5.69 6.80
N ARG A 80 -2.25 -6.38 7.90
CA ARG A 80 -1.47 -6.34 9.14
C ARG A 80 -0.31 -7.32 9.08
N THR A 81 0.71 -7.12 9.91
CA THR A 81 1.71 -8.15 10.17
C THR A 81 1.06 -9.37 10.85
N PRO A 82 1.37 -10.60 10.41
CA PRO A 82 0.71 -11.80 10.91
C PRO A 82 1.29 -12.29 12.25
N LEU A 83 2.52 -11.88 12.59
CA LEU A 83 3.26 -12.35 13.77
C LEU A 83 3.70 -11.15 14.63
N PRO A 84 3.92 -11.36 15.94
CA PRO A 84 4.51 -10.34 16.82
C PRO A 84 5.84 -9.81 16.29
N ALA A 85 6.14 -8.52 16.51
CA ALA A 85 7.29 -7.86 15.90
C ALA A 85 8.65 -8.38 16.40
N ASP A 86 8.70 -9.06 17.54
CA ASP A 86 9.89 -9.74 18.09
C ASP A 86 10.17 -11.13 17.49
N THR A 87 9.29 -11.61 16.61
CA THR A 87 9.50 -12.87 15.89
C THR A 87 10.74 -12.75 14.99
N PRO A 88 11.58 -13.81 14.87
CA PRO A 88 12.73 -13.79 13.97
C PRO A 88 12.39 -13.34 12.54
N VAL A 89 13.24 -12.48 11.96
CA VAL A 89 13.04 -11.80 10.67
C VAL A 89 12.57 -12.76 9.58
N VAL A 90 13.29 -13.88 9.39
CA VAL A 90 12.97 -14.88 8.36
C VAL A 90 11.56 -15.46 8.54
N LYS A 91 11.12 -15.71 9.78
CA LYS A 91 9.77 -16.22 10.06
C LYS A 91 8.70 -15.17 9.76
N GLN A 92 8.96 -13.90 10.06
CA GLN A 92 8.05 -12.81 9.72
C GLN A 92 7.88 -12.65 8.20
N VAL A 93 8.99 -12.58 7.46
CA VAL A 93 8.99 -12.46 6.00
C VAL A 93 8.27 -13.66 5.38
N THR A 94 8.56 -14.88 5.82
CA THR A 94 7.89 -16.10 5.32
C THR A 94 6.38 -16.07 5.58
N ALA A 95 5.95 -15.62 6.74
CA ALA A 95 4.52 -15.52 7.06
C ALA A 95 3.82 -14.45 6.21
N LEU A 96 4.50 -13.33 5.94
CA LEU A 96 4.00 -12.29 5.04
C LEU A 96 3.93 -12.76 3.60
N HIS A 97 4.94 -13.49 3.09
CA HIS A 97 4.92 -14.11 1.77
C HIS A 97 3.74 -15.05 1.61
N ARG A 98 3.54 -16.00 2.54
CA ARG A 98 2.38 -16.92 2.53
C ARG A 98 1.05 -16.18 2.57
N ARG A 99 0.95 -15.12 3.37
CA ARG A 99 -0.24 -14.27 3.42
C ARG A 99 -0.49 -13.63 2.05
N MET A 100 0.53 -13.04 1.44
CA MET A 100 0.44 -12.39 0.12
C MET A 100 0.12 -13.37 -0.99
N GLU A 101 0.68 -14.57 -0.98
CA GLU A 101 0.36 -15.62 -1.96
C GLU A 101 -1.14 -15.92 -1.96
N ALA A 102 -1.75 -16.18 -0.79
CA ALA A 102 -3.18 -16.41 -0.69
C ALA A 102 -4.02 -15.22 -1.17
N VAL A 103 -3.54 -13.98 -0.98
CA VAL A 103 -4.20 -12.78 -1.52
C VAL A 103 -4.13 -12.74 -3.05
N VAL A 104 -2.95 -12.98 -3.58
CA VAL A 104 -2.64 -12.89 -5.01
C VAL A 104 -3.40 -13.96 -5.78
N GLU A 105 -3.58 -15.15 -5.22
CA GLU A 105 -4.42 -16.20 -5.81
C GLU A 105 -5.87 -15.74 -5.96
N VAL A 106 -6.44 -15.07 -4.95
CA VAL A 106 -7.80 -14.49 -5.06
C VAL A 106 -7.84 -13.35 -6.07
N ALA A 107 -6.82 -12.48 -6.10
CA ALA A 107 -6.72 -11.42 -7.10
C ALA A 107 -6.67 -11.99 -8.53
N ALA A 108 -5.96 -13.10 -8.73
CA ALA A 108 -5.89 -13.81 -10.00
C ALA A 108 -7.26 -14.39 -10.41
N MET A 109 -8.02 -14.97 -9.48
CA MET A 109 -9.41 -15.41 -9.74
C MET A 109 -10.29 -14.25 -10.23
N CYS A 110 -10.05 -13.05 -9.72
CA CYS A 110 -10.75 -11.84 -10.14
C CYS A 110 -10.19 -11.19 -11.42
N GLY A 111 -9.19 -11.79 -12.07
CA GLY A 111 -8.61 -11.28 -13.31
C GLY A 111 -7.75 -10.03 -13.15
N VAL A 112 -7.16 -9.81 -11.98
CA VAL A 112 -6.25 -8.67 -11.74
C VAL A 112 -5.01 -8.78 -12.65
N ASN A 113 -4.70 -7.69 -13.34
CA ASN A 113 -3.55 -7.57 -14.24
C ASN A 113 -2.32 -6.95 -13.56
N ILE A 114 -2.53 -6.01 -12.63
CA ILE A 114 -1.46 -5.33 -11.89
C ILE A 114 -1.82 -5.35 -10.40
N ILE A 115 -0.95 -5.91 -9.56
CA ILE A 115 -1.15 -5.92 -8.10
C ILE A 115 -0.07 -5.09 -7.41
N CYS A 116 -0.47 -4.30 -6.41
CA CYS A 116 0.44 -3.50 -5.60
C CYS A 116 0.24 -3.80 -4.11
N PHE A 117 1.35 -4.02 -3.43
CA PHE A 117 1.38 -4.18 -1.98
C PHE A 117 1.59 -2.82 -1.28
N GLN A 118 1.33 -2.77 0.03
CA GLN A 118 1.59 -1.60 0.86
C GLN A 118 3.09 -1.33 1.06
N GLU A 119 3.44 -0.19 1.66
CA GLU A 119 4.84 0.17 1.92
C GLU A 119 5.53 -0.81 2.89
N ALA A 120 6.77 -1.18 2.56
CA ALA A 120 7.62 -2.07 3.35
C ALA A 120 6.87 -3.34 3.79
N TRP A 121 6.13 -3.96 2.88
CA TRP A 121 5.12 -4.97 3.21
C TRP A 121 5.68 -6.23 3.87
N THR A 122 6.99 -6.46 3.76
CA THR A 122 7.74 -7.61 4.30
C THR A 122 8.20 -7.43 5.75
N MET A 123 7.93 -6.29 6.37
CA MET A 123 8.37 -6.01 7.74
C MET A 123 7.30 -5.28 8.57
N PRO A 124 7.35 -5.35 9.91
CA PRO A 124 6.74 -4.35 10.78
C PRO A 124 7.30 -2.97 10.46
N PHE A 125 6.51 -1.92 10.63
CA PHE A 125 6.93 -0.55 10.37
C PHE A 125 7.77 0.00 11.54
N ALA A 126 8.91 -0.64 11.79
CA ALA A 126 9.75 -0.45 12.98
C ALA A 126 10.54 0.86 13.02
N PHE A 127 10.40 1.73 12.01
CA PHE A 127 11.15 2.98 11.92
C PHE A 127 10.88 3.93 13.10
N CYS A 128 9.75 3.76 13.82
CA CYS A 128 9.46 4.49 15.05
C CYS A 128 10.43 4.21 16.20
N THR A 129 11.05 3.02 16.22
CA THR A 129 11.99 2.61 17.26
C THR A 129 13.35 3.31 17.14
N ARG A 130 13.74 3.71 15.91
CA ARG A 130 15.09 4.20 15.54
C ARG A 130 16.21 3.18 15.73
N GLU A 131 15.90 1.98 16.20
CA GLU A 131 16.87 0.90 16.41
C GLU A 131 17.36 0.37 15.06
N LYS A 132 18.65 0.01 14.99
CA LYS A 132 19.23 -0.56 13.76
C LYS A 132 18.97 -2.05 13.65
N LEU A 133 19.31 -2.81 14.68
CA LEU A 133 19.07 -4.25 14.72
C LEU A 133 17.85 -4.58 15.58
N PRO A 134 17.08 -5.62 15.23
CA PRO A 134 17.23 -6.46 14.03
C PRO A 134 16.61 -5.84 12.76
N TRP A 135 16.06 -4.63 12.82
CA TRP A 135 15.22 -4.06 11.76
C TRP A 135 15.90 -3.89 10.40
N THR A 136 17.20 -3.60 10.38
CA THR A 136 17.99 -3.50 9.14
C THR A 136 18.31 -4.86 8.51
N GLU A 137 18.11 -5.98 9.21
CA GLU A 137 18.21 -7.32 8.62
C GLU A 137 17.04 -7.65 7.68
N PHE A 138 15.93 -6.91 7.76
CA PHE A 138 14.85 -7.00 6.76
C PHE A 138 15.25 -6.46 5.39
N ALA A 139 16.35 -5.70 5.31
CA ALA A 139 16.80 -5.14 4.04
C ALA A 139 17.37 -6.22 3.11
N GLU A 140 16.92 -6.22 1.86
CA GLU A 140 17.29 -7.22 0.85
C GLU A 140 17.66 -6.57 -0.48
N SER A 141 18.29 -7.33 -1.38
CA SER A 141 18.57 -6.88 -2.75
C SER A 141 17.27 -6.62 -3.52
N ALA A 142 17.21 -5.50 -4.24
CA ALA A 142 16.05 -5.13 -5.07
C ALA A 142 15.99 -5.94 -6.39
N GLU A 143 17.08 -6.59 -6.77
CA GLU A 143 17.20 -7.37 -8.01
C GLU A 143 16.99 -8.86 -7.78
N ASP A 144 17.56 -9.40 -6.70
CA ASP A 144 17.62 -10.85 -6.46
C ASP A 144 17.36 -11.27 -5.00
N GLY A 145 16.84 -10.36 -4.18
CA GLY A 145 16.38 -10.64 -2.82
C GLY A 145 15.28 -11.71 -2.79
N PRO A 146 15.12 -12.44 -1.68
CA PRO A 146 14.16 -13.53 -1.56
C PRO A 146 12.72 -13.08 -1.85
N THR A 147 12.32 -11.87 -1.45
CA THR A 147 11.00 -11.33 -1.78
C THR A 147 10.84 -11.05 -3.26
N ILE A 148 11.87 -10.54 -3.93
CA ILE A 148 11.78 -10.23 -5.36
C ILE A 148 11.66 -11.52 -6.17
N LYS A 149 12.43 -12.56 -5.83
CA LYS A 149 12.29 -13.90 -6.42
C LYS A 149 10.88 -14.47 -6.22
N PHE A 150 10.33 -14.37 -5.00
CA PHE A 150 8.95 -14.74 -4.71
C PHE A 150 7.95 -13.95 -5.58
N CYS A 151 8.11 -12.64 -5.74
CA CYS A 151 7.27 -11.82 -6.62
C CYS A 151 7.39 -12.21 -8.11
N GLN A 152 8.58 -12.59 -8.59
CA GLN A 152 8.78 -13.08 -9.96
C GLN A 152 8.03 -14.40 -10.21
N GLU A 153 8.01 -15.30 -9.23
CA GLU A 153 7.24 -16.54 -9.30
C GLU A 153 5.74 -16.27 -9.35
N LEU A 154 5.22 -15.42 -8.45
CA LEU A 154 3.81 -15.02 -8.46
C LEU A 154 3.40 -14.35 -9.78
N ALA A 155 4.23 -13.41 -10.26
CA ALA A 155 3.98 -12.69 -11.50
C ALA A 155 3.86 -13.65 -12.69
N ARG A 156 4.79 -14.61 -12.81
CA ARG A 156 4.80 -15.63 -13.86
C ARG A 156 3.63 -16.61 -13.73
N LYS A 157 3.36 -17.09 -12.51
CA LYS A 157 2.28 -18.06 -12.21
C LYS A 157 0.92 -17.51 -12.62
N HIS A 158 0.68 -16.22 -12.45
CA HIS A 158 -0.63 -15.61 -12.66
C HIS A 158 -0.69 -14.63 -13.83
N GLY A 159 0.40 -14.44 -14.57
CA GLY A 159 0.46 -13.51 -15.71
C GLY A 159 0.20 -12.05 -15.34
N MET A 160 0.58 -11.63 -14.13
CA MET A 160 0.28 -10.30 -13.58
C MET A 160 1.56 -9.49 -13.27
N VAL A 161 1.47 -8.17 -13.40
CA VAL A 161 2.52 -7.26 -12.93
C VAL A 161 2.42 -7.15 -11.41
N VAL A 162 3.56 -7.23 -10.72
CA VAL A 162 3.64 -7.11 -9.26
C VAL A 162 4.48 -5.89 -8.89
N VAL A 163 3.93 -4.99 -8.09
CA VAL A 163 4.63 -3.84 -7.50
C VAL A 163 4.92 -4.14 -6.03
N SER A 164 6.21 -4.25 -5.68
CA SER A 164 6.69 -4.72 -4.38
C SER A 164 7.53 -3.65 -3.65
N PRO A 165 6.93 -2.89 -2.71
CA PRO A 165 7.67 -1.96 -1.85
C PRO A 165 8.42 -2.66 -0.71
N VAL A 166 9.74 -2.59 -0.71
CA VAL A 166 10.66 -3.26 0.22
C VAL A 166 11.70 -2.29 0.81
N LEU A 167 12.34 -2.71 1.90
CA LEU A 167 13.59 -2.09 2.34
C LEU A 167 14.73 -2.71 1.52
N GLU A 168 15.36 -1.91 0.70
CA GLU A 168 16.47 -2.33 -0.16
C GLU A 168 17.80 -2.17 0.58
N ARG A 169 18.71 -3.13 0.39
CA ARG A 169 20.14 -3.01 0.67
C ARG A 169 20.91 -3.00 -0.65
N ASP A 170 21.57 -1.89 -0.93
CA ASP A 170 22.34 -1.69 -2.17
C ASP A 170 23.81 -2.09 -1.96
N SER A 171 24.14 -3.34 -2.27
CA SER A 171 25.49 -3.90 -2.10
C SER A 171 26.52 -3.21 -2.99
N ASP A 172 26.12 -2.74 -4.16
CA ASP A 172 27.02 -2.08 -5.12
C ASP A 172 27.42 -0.68 -4.63
N HIS A 173 26.64 -0.09 -3.73
CA HIS A 173 26.86 1.23 -3.16
C HIS A 173 27.08 1.17 -1.64
N GLY A 174 27.85 0.19 -1.17
CA GLY A 174 28.31 0.13 0.21
C GLY A 174 27.24 -0.26 1.23
N ASP A 175 26.33 -1.16 0.85
CA ASP A 175 25.23 -1.68 1.67
C ASP A 175 24.28 -0.59 2.20
N VAL A 176 24.20 0.54 1.49
CA VAL A 176 23.28 1.64 1.82
C VAL A 176 21.84 1.16 1.72
N LEU A 177 21.02 1.56 2.70
CA LEU A 177 19.62 1.21 2.73
C LEU A 177 18.76 2.22 1.97
N TRP A 178 17.71 1.73 1.32
CA TRP A 178 16.76 2.55 0.59
C TRP A 178 15.33 2.04 0.81
N ASN A 179 14.36 2.96 0.79
CA ASN A 179 12.95 2.59 0.68
C ASN A 179 12.57 2.55 -0.80
N THR A 180 12.26 1.36 -1.30
CA THR A 180 12.29 1.05 -2.74
C THR A 180 11.05 0.27 -3.14
N ALA A 181 10.46 0.62 -4.28
CA ALA A 181 9.47 -0.21 -4.94
C ALA A 181 10.06 -0.85 -6.19
N VAL A 182 10.00 -2.18 -6.26
CA VAL A 182 10.42 -2.98 -7.41
C VAL A 182 9.21 -3.33 -8.26
N VAL A 183 9.32 -3.18 -9.58
CA VAL A 183 8.26 -3.52 -10.54
C VAL A 183 8.65 -4.77 -11.29
N VAL A 184 7.84 -5.82 -11.15
CA VAL A 184 8.03 -7.12 -11.79
C VAL A 184 6.97 -7.29 -12.88
N ALA A 185 7.40 -7.55 -14.12
CA ALA A 185 6.52 -7.81 -15.24
C ALA A 185 5.76 -9.14 -15.08
N SER A 186 4.67 -9.28 -15.83
CA SER A 186 3.88 -10.52 -15.92
C SER A 186 4.65 -11.74 -16.43
N SER A 187 5.80 -11.56 -17.08
CA SER A 187 6.72 -12.65 -17.45
C SER A 187 7.57 -13.16 -16.27
N GLY A 188 7.57 -12.44 -15.14
CA GLY A 188 8.49 -12.61 -14.03
C GLY A 188 9.83 -11.88 -14.21
N ALA A 189 10.01 -11.07 -15.25
CA ALA A 189 11.19 -10.22 -15.39
C ALA A 189 11.09 -8.98 -14.48
N VAL A 190 12.17 -8.61 -13.80
CA VAL A 190 12.25 -7.31 -13.10
C VAL A 190 12.37 -6.21 -14.16
N LEU A 191 11.42 -5.27 -14.18
CA LEU A 191 11.47 -4.11 -15.09
C LEU A 191 12.39 -3.01 -14.56
N GLY A 192 12.52 -2.94 -13.23
CA GLY A 192 13.37 -1.98 -12.55
C GLY A 192 12.82 -1.63 -11.17
N LYS A 193 13.35 -0.55 -10.60
CA LYS A 193 13.02 -0.06 -9.26
C LYS A 193 12.87 1.45 -9.23
N THR A 194 12.12 1.95 -8.25
CA THR A 194 12.04 3.37 -7.88
C THR A 194 12.28 3.54 -6.39
N ARG A 195 12.95 4.62 -5.99
CA ARG A 195 13.31 4.91 -4.59
C ARG A 195 12.47 6.07 -4.07
N LYS A 196 12.19 6.08 -2.77
CA LYS A 196 11.34 7.09 -2.12
C LYS A 196 11.97 8.49 -2.21
N ASN A 197 11.39 9.37 -3.03
CA ASN A 197 11.91 10.72 -3.27
C ASN A 197 11.84 11.65 -2.05
N HIS A 198 10.82 11.49 -1.20
CA HIS A 198 10.60 12.37 -0.04
C HIS A 198 10.57 11.56 1.25
N ILE A 199 11.52 11.84 2.16
CA ILE A 199 11.69 11.08 3.40
C ILE A 199 11.10 11.85 4.60
N PRO A 200 10.12 11.30 5.32
CA PRO A 200 9.59 11.94 6.51
C PRO A 200 10.60 11.95 7.65
N ARG A 201 10.47 12.97 8.50
CA ARG A 201 11.19 13.11 9.78
C ARG A 201 10.24 13.44 10.94
N VAL A 202 8.95 13.16 10.76
CA VAL A 202 7.87 13.72 11.60
C VAL A 202 7.33 12.64 12.55
N GLY A 203 7.37 12.92 13.85
CA GLY A 203 6.77 12.08 14.88
C GLY A 203 7.40 10.68 14.95
N ASP A 204 6.57 9.65 14.85
CA ASP A 204 7.01 8.25 14.80
C ASP A 204 7.65 7.85 13.46
N PHE A 205 7.51 8.67 12.40
CA PHE A 205 8.06 8.40 11.08
C PHE A 205 9.51 8.89 10.98
N ASN A 206 10.41 8.27 11.77
CA ASN A 206 11.85 8.60 11.85
C ASN A 206 12.66 7.96 10.71
N GLU A 207 12.07 7.88 9.51
CA GLU A 207 12.60 7.14 8.37
C GLU A 207 13.97 7.63 7.91
N SER A 208 14.24 8.94 8.01
CA SER A 208 15.55 9.52 7.70
C SER A 208 16.72 8.99 8.53
N THR A 209 16.42 8.25 9.61
CA THR A 209 17.44 7.54 10.40
C THR A 209 17.97 6.33 9.63
N TYR A 210 17.21 5.77 8.69
CA TYR A 210 17.49 4.51 8.02
C TYR A 210 17.97 4.70 6.58
N TYR A 211 17.41 5.65 5.84
CA TYR A 211 17.68 5.84 4.41
C TYR A 211 17.56 7.31 3.98
N MET A 212 18.18 7.62 2.84
CA MET A 212 18.24 8.96 2.24
C MET A 212 17.21 9.12 1.11
N GLU A 213 17.01 10.35 0.65
CA GLU A 213 16.13 10.69 -0.47
C GLU A 213 16.56 9.97 -1.76
N GLY A 214 15.59 9.40 -2.47
CA GLY A 214 15.80 8.61 -3.68
C GLY A 214 16.56 9.38 -4.78
N ASN A 215 17.44 8.66 -5.48
CA ASN A 215 18.32 9.20 -6.52
C ASN A 215 17.94 8.76 -7.95
N LEU A 216 16.75 8.17 -8.14
CA LEU A 216 16.30 7.59 -9.42
C LEU A 216 15.31 8.48 -10.18
N GLY A 217 14.97 9.65 -9.62
CA GLY A 217 14.01 10.57 -10.21
C GLY A 217 12.57 10.03 -10.16
N HIS A 218 11.85 10.11 -11.28
CA HIS A 218 10.43 9.77 -11.35
C HIS A 218 10.16 8.75 -12.46
N PRO A 219 10.72 7.53 -12.37
CA PRO A 219 10.61 6.53 -13.43
C PRO A 219 9.15 6.09 -13.64
N VAL A 220 8.82 5.85 -14.91
CA VAL A 220 7.54 5.28 -15.35
C VAL A 220 7.83 3.98 -16.07
N PHE A 221 7.13 2.92 -15.67
CA PHE A 221 7.35 1.57 -16.16
C PHE A 221 6.30 1.22 -17.20
N GLN A 222 6.72 1.03 -18.45
CA GLN A 222 5.86 0.52 -19.51
C GLN A 222 5.62 -0.98 -19.28
N THR A 223 4.36 -1.35 -19.09
CA THR A 223 3.92 -2.75 -19.01
C THR A 223 2.99 -3.08 -20.17
N GLN A 224 2.64 -4.36 -20.35
CA GLN A 224 1.57 -4.75 -21.29
C GLN A 224 0.18 -4.23 -20.87
N PHE A 225 0.03 -3.81 -19.62
CA PHE A 225 -1.22 -3.31 -19.04
C PHE A 225 -1.23 -1.80 -18.83
N GLY A 226 -0.24 -1.07 -19.38
CA GLY A 226 -0.13 0.38 -19.29
C GLY A 226 1.13 0.87 -18.60
N ARG A 227 1.30 2.19 -18.59
CA ARG A 227 2.41 2.91 -17.96
C ARG A 227 2.08 3.17 -16.50
N ILE A 228 2.86 2.57 -15.61
CA ILE A 228 2.67 2.68 -14.17
C ILE A 228 3.82 3.41 -13.50
N ALA A 229 3.52 4.09 -12.39
CA ALA A 229 4.50 4.70 -11.52
C ALA A 229 4.18 4.41 -10.05
N VAL A 230 5.15 4.65 -9.16
CA VAL A 230 4.99 4.42 -7.73
C VAL A 230 5.46 5.66 -6.95
N ASN A 231 4.51 6.41 -6.39
CA ASN A 231 4.77 7.49 -5.47
C ASN A 231 4.77 6.94 -4.04
N ILE A 232 5.94 6.70 -3.45
CA ILE A 232 6.04 6.01 -2.17
C ILE A 232 5.67 6.93 -0.99
N CYS A 233 4.61 6.57 -0.26
CA CYS A 233 4.21 7.08 1.05
C CYS A 233 4.21 8.60 1.21
N TYR A 234 5.24 9.17 1.86
CA TYR A 234 5.32 10.60 2.19
C TYR A 234 5.44 11.50 0.94
N GLY A 235 5.81 10.91 -0.20
CA GLY A 235 5.69 11.58 -1.49
C GLY A 235 4.25 11.95 -1.85
N ARG A 236 3.21 11.42 -1.16
CA ARG A 236 1.81 11.83 -1.33
C ARG A 236 1.56 13.31 -1.04
N HIS A 237 2.33 13.88 -0.12
CA HIS A 237 2.18 15.28 0.32
C HIS A 237 2.77 16.30 -0.66
N HIS A 238 3.43 15.83 -1.73
CA HIS A 238 4.20 16.67 -2.64
C HIS A 238 3.55 16.68 -4.02
N PRO A 239 2.73 17.69 -4.36
CA PRO A 239 2.06 17.77 -5.68
C PRO A 239 3.04 17.67 -6.85
N LEU A 240 4.25 18.24 -6.72
CA LEU A 240 5.30 18.16 -7.74
C LEU A 240 5.79 16.73 -7.98
N ASN A 241 5.84 15.87 -6.95
CA ASN A 241 6.24 14.48 -7.11
C ASN A 241 5.21 13.71 -7.98
N TRP A 242 3.92 13.93 -7.73
CA TRP A 242 2.84 13.38 -8.58
C TRP A 242 2.91 13.90 -10.02
N LEU A 243 3.12 15.21 -10.16
CA LEU A 243 3.22 15.87 -11.45
C LEU A 243 4.36 15.28 -12.29
N MET A 244 5.53 15.07 -11.71
CA MET A 244 6.67 14.55 -12.45
C MET A 244 6.45 13.13 -12.99
N TYR A 245 5.74 12.25 -12.25
CA TYR A 245 5.34 10.94 -12.78
C TYR A 245 4.37 11.07 -13.95
N SER A 246 3.40 11.98 -13.88
CA SER A 246 2.44 12.23 -14.96
C SER A 246 3.09 12.86 -16.20
N ILE A 247 3.99 13.83 -16.03
CA ILE A 247 4.82 14.40 -17.11
C ILE A 247 5.61 13.30 -17.82
N ASN A 248 6.12 12.32 -17.07
CA ASN A 248 6.82 11.16 -17.61
C ASN A 248 5.88 10.09 -18.22
N GLY A 249 4.57 10.37 -18.30
CA GLY A 249 3.57 9.59 -19.01
C GLY A 249 2.84 8.53 -18.17
N ALA A 250 2.90 8.59 -16.84
CA ALA A 250 2.17 7.63 -16.00
C ALA A 250 0.65 7.70 -16.20
N GLU A 251 0.03 6.54 -16.44
CA GLU A 251 -1.43 6.40 -16.56
C GLU A 251 -2.04 5.96 -15.21
N ILE A 252 -1.28 5.19 -14.43
CA ILE A 252 -1.66 4.71 -13.09
C ILE A 252 -0.50 4.98 -12.14
N ILE A 253 -0.74 5.72 -11.06
CA ILE A 253 0.25 6.01 -10.02
C ILE A 253 -0.16 5.32 -8.72
N PHE A 254 0.58 4.30 -8.32
CA PHE A 254 0.40 3.63 -7.03
C PHE A 254 1.01 4.47 -5.91
N ASN A 255 0.35 4.52 -4.76
CA ASN A 255 0.82 5.18 -3.55
C ASN A 255 0.81 4.24 -2.35
N PRO A 256 1.78 3.29 -2.28
CA PRO A 256 1.95 2.43 -1.12
C PRO A 256 2.41 3.27 0.07
N SER A 257 1.69 3.16 1.18
CA SER A 257 1.90 3.96 2.38
C SER A 257 1.81 3.12 3.65
N ALA A 258 2.52 3.58 4.69
CA ALA A 258 2.18 3.30 6.08
C ALA A 258 2.03 4.64 6.80
N THR A 259 0.82 4.96 7.25
CA THR A 259 0.56 6.20 8.01
C THR A 259 -0.45 5.99 9.13
N ILE A 260 -0.32 6.79 10.19
CA ILE A 260 -1.12 6.72 11.42
C ILE A 260 -1.60 8.11 11.87
N GLY A 261 -2.58 8.13 12.77
CA GLY A 261 -2.98 9.33 13.50
C GLY A 261 -4.04 10.18 12.80
N ALA A 262 -4.77 10.96 13.61
CA ALA A 262 -5.93 11.72 13.17
C ALA A 262 -5.60 12.77 12.09
N LEU A 263 -4.47 13.48 12.25
CA LEU A 263 -4.04 14.48 11.27
C LEU A 263 -3.79 13.86 9.90
N SER A 264 -3.11 12.71 9.84
CA SER A 264 -2.88 12.03 8.57
C SER A 264 -4.15 11.45 7.97
N GLU A 265 -5.11 11.01 8.79
CA GLU A 265 -6.36 10.43 8.32
C GLU A 265 -7.23 11.48 7.60
N SER A 266 -7.25 12.72 8.09
CA SER A 266 -7.96 13.84 7.43
C SER A 266 -7.40 14.20 6.05
N LEU A 267 -6.10 13.97 5.81
CA LEU A 267 -5.46 14.25 4.52
C LEU A 267 -5.65 13.11 3.51
N TRP A 268 -5.89 11.89 3.98
CA TRP A 268 -5.98 10.69 3.13
C TRP A 268 -7.02 10.77 1.99
N PRO A 269 -8.26 11.23 2.20
CA PRO A 269 -9.23 11.34 1.11
C PRO A 269 -8.97 12.52 0.15
N VAL A 270 -7.97 13.35 0.42
CA VAL A 270 -7.69 14.59 -0.32
C VAL A 270 -6.52 14.41 -1.29
N GLU A 271 -5.36 13.97 -0.81
CA GLU A 271 -4.09 14.16 -1.53
C GLU A 271 -3.98 13.31 -2.80
N ALA A 272 -4.17 11.99 -2.70
CA ALA A 272 -4.14 11.11 -3.87
C ALA A 272 -5.29 11.44 -4.84
N ARG A 273 -6.47 11.78 -4.31
CA ARG A 273 -7.61 12.20 -5.14
C ARG A 273 -7.32 13.48 -5.92
N ASN A 274 -6.70 14.47 -5.28
CA ASN A 274 -6.27 15.69 -5.94
C ASN A 274 -5.21 15.40 -7.02
N ALA A 275 -4.26 14.50 -6.75
CA ALA A 275 -3.27 14.10 -7.73
C ALA A 275 -3.91 13.46 -8.98
N ALA A 276 -4.93 12.59 -8.84
CA ALA A 276 -5.66 12.05 -9.99
C ALA A 276 -6.32 13.15 -10.83
N ILE A 277 -6.96 14.11 -10.17
CA ILE A 277 -7.66 15.24 -10.82
C ILE A 277 -6.67 16.13 -11.58
N ALA A 278 -5.60 16.57 -10.90
CA ALA A 278 -4.64 17.53 -11.45
C ALA A 278 -3.81 16.96 -12.60
N ASN A 279 -3.59 15.65 -12.61
CA ASN A 279 -2.67 14.99 -13.52
C ASN A 279 -3.34 14.09 -14.56
N HIS A 280 -4.67 14.06 -14.60
CA HIS A 280 -5.48 13.25 -15.52
C HIS A 280 -5.05 11.77 -15.61
N CYS A 281 -4.77 11.17 -14.45
CA CYS A 281 -4.34 9.79 -14.32
C CYS A 281 -5.12 9.09 -13.21
N PHE A 282 -4.99 7.77 -13.11
CA PHE A 282 -5.52 7.01 -11.97
C PHE A 282 -4.52 7.00 -10.82
N THR A 283 -5.01 7.17 -9.60
CA THR A 283 -4.17 7.05 -8.38
C THR A 283 -4.69 5.93 -7.50
N CYS A 284 -3.78 5.15 -6.95
CA CYS A 284 -4.12 4.00 -6.11
C CYS A 284 -3.44 4.12 -4.73
N ALA A 285 -4.13 4.74 -3.77
CA ALA A 285 -3.61 4.90 -2.41
C ALA A 285 -3.85 3.62 -1.57
N ILE A 286 -2.78 3.10 -0.96
CA ILE A 286 -2.78 1.84 -0.20
C ILE A 286 -2.16 2.12 1.17
N ASN A 287 -2.86 1.81 2.26
CA ASN A 287 -2.30 1.98 3.60
C ASN A 287 -2.17 0.65 4.35
N ARG A 288 -1.11 0.52 5.13
CA ARG A 288 -1.00 -0.52 6.15
C ARG A 288 -2.10 -0.40 7.21
N VAL A 289 -2.48 -1.55 7.78
CA VAL A 289 -3.58 -1.70 8.75
C VAL A 289 -3.16 -2.50 9.98
N GLY A 290 -3.95 -2.43 11.04
CA GLY A 290 -3.71 -3.16 12.29
C GLY A 290 -2.96 -2.35 13.35
N ARG A 291 -2.39 -3.04 14.33
CA ARG A 291 -1.57 -2.42 15.39
C ARG A 291 -0.31 -3.23 15.57
N GLU A 292 0.83 -2.59 15.48
CA GLU A 292 2.14 -3.25 15.61
C GLU A 292 2.71 -2.92 16.98
N HIS A 293 3.20 -3.93 17.69
CA HIS A 293 3.73 -3.78 19.04
C HIS A 293 5.22 -4.12 19.06
N PHE A 294 6.05 -3.24 19.63
CA PHE A 294 7.51 -3.39 19.66
C PHE A 294 8.03 -3.69 21.08
N PRO A 295 9.16 -4.42 21.22
CA PRO A 295 9.66 -4.85 22.53
C PRO A 295 10.14 -3.72 23.43
N ASN A 296 10.84 -2.74 22.84
CA ASN A 296 11.51 -1.68 23.58
C ASN A 296 10.69 -0.39 23.56
N GLU A 297 10.86 0.41 24.61
CA GLU A 297 10.19 1.70 24.72
C GLU A 297 10.75 2.72 23.71
N PHE A 298 9.89 3.51 23.07
CA PHE A 298 10.28 4.64 22.20
C PHE A 298 9.38 5.86 22.42
N THR A 299 9.82 7.03 21.93
CA THR A 299 9.07 8.30 22.05
C THR A 299 8.80 8.94 20.69
N SER A 300 7.59 9.48 20.56
CA SER A 300 7.08 10.11 19.32
C SER A 300 7.52 11.57 19.14
N GLY A 301 8.27 12.14 20.09
CA GLY A 301 8.75 13.52 20.02
C GLY A 301 7.69 14.60 20.27
N ASP A 302 6.54 14.26 20.87
CA ASP A 302 5.42 15.18 21.14
C ASP A 302 5.35 15.67 22.60
N GLY A 303 6.41 15.44 23.38
CA GLY A 303 6.49 15.79 24.79
C GLY A 303 5.64 14.90 25.72
N LYS A 304 4.89 13.93 25.19
CA LYS A 304 4.17 12.96 26.03
C LYS A 304 5.17 11.97 26.65
N LYS A 305 4.80 11.44 27.81
CA LYS A 305 5.55 10.34 28.43
C LYS A 305 5.64 9.20 27.43
N VAL A 306 6.74 8.46 27.50
CA VAL A 306 6.86 7.12 26.91
C VAL A 306 5.54 6.39 27.14
N LEU A 307 4.93 5.89 26.06
CA LEU A 307 3.65 5.19 26.08
C LEU A 307 3.77 3.93 26.95
N LYS A 308 3.63 4.08 28.27
CA LYS A 308 3.46 3.01 29.25
C LYS A 308 1.97 2.75 29.38
N ILE A 309 1.48 1.66 28.80
CA ILE A 309 0.13 1.19 29.10
C ILE A 309 0.17 0.66 30.55
N PRO A 310 -0.75 1.09 31.45
CA PRO A 310 -0.73 0.66 32.84
C PRO A 310 -0.97 -0.84 32.98
N HIS A 311 -0.20 -1.46 33.87
CA HIS A 311 -0.25 -2.88 34.25
C HIS A 311 -1.66 -3.44 34.47
N ALA A 312 -1.99 -4.50 33.73
CA ALA A 312 -2.63 -5.70 34.26
C ALA A 312 -2.28 -6.91 33.37
N ALA A 313 -1.39 -7.76 33.88
CA ALA A 313 -1.02 -9.11 33.42
C ALA A 313 -0.33 -9.28 32.04
N ALA A 314 0.99 -9.54 32.11
CA ALA A 314 1.87 -10.20 31.15
C ALA A 314 2.20 -9.49 29.80
N ASN A 315 3.51 -9.32 29.57
CA ASN A 315 4.21 -8.88 28.35
C ASN A 315 3.98 -7.43 27.88
N THR A 316 4.91 -6.57 28.31
CA THR A 316 5.09 -5.17 27.90
C THR A 316 5.41 -5.05 26.40
N SER A 317 4.61 -4.31 25.63
CA SER A 317 4.91 -3.96 24.23
C SER A 317 4.26 -2.63 23.81
N HIS A 318 4.96 -1.81 23.02
CA HIS A 318 4.58 -0.43 22.65
C HIS A 318 3.97 -0.34 21.25
N VAL A 319 2.91 0.46 21.05
CA VAL A 319 1.98 0.32 19.91
C VAL A 319 2.10 1.40 18.84
N LEU A 320 2.22 1.00 17.58
CA LEU A 320 1.93 1.82 16.40
C LEU A 320 0.49 1.55 15.94
N HIS A 321 -0.38 2.57 15.95
CA HIS A 321 -1.80 2.43 15.61
C HIS A 321 -2.08 2.67 14.12
N LEU A 322 -2.09 1.61 13.32
CA LEU A 322 -2.46 1.65 11.90
C LEU A 322 -3.99 1.49 11.76
N ARG A 323 -4.52 1.76 10.55
CA ARG A 323 -5.97 1.81 10.34
C ARG A 323 -6.66 0.46 10.59
N PRO A 324 -7.95 0.43 10.99
CA PRO A 324 -8.62 -0.82 11.39
C PRO A 324 -8.97 -1.78 10.24
N SER A 325 -9.06 -1.32 8.98
CA SER A 325 -9.69 -2.10 7.90
C SER A 325 -8.70 -2.78 6.96
N THR A 326 -8.71 -4.11 6.90
CA THR A 326 -7.96 -4.95 5.94
C THR A 326 -8.62 -4.98 4.54
N ALA A 327 -9.05 -3.83 4.04
CA ALA A 327 -9.76 -3.75 2.77
C ALA A 327 -8.81 -4.03 1.61
N LYS A 328 -9.18 -4.98 0.74
CA LYS A 328 -8.51 -5.20 -0.54
C LYS A 328 -9.44 -4.81 -1.66
N TYR A 329 -8.93 -3.97 -2.54
CA TYR A 329 -9.73 -3.39 -3.61
C TYR A 329 -9.28 -3.91 -4.96
N ILE A 330 -10.23 -4.39 -5.75
CA ILE A 330 -10.07 -4.61 -7.17
C ILE A 330 -10.72 -3.44 -7.87
N ILE A 331 -9.95 -2.77 -8.73
CA ILE A 331 -10.43 -1.64 -9.50
C ILE A 331 -10.26 -1.99 -10.97
N GLU A 332 -11.38 -2.12 -11.68
CA GLU A 332 -11.38 -2.19 -13.14
C GLU A 332 -11.41 -0.77 -13.70
N ILE A 333 -10.43 -0.47 -14.54
CA ILE A 333 -10.22 0.84 -15.15
C ILE A 333 -10.30 0.64 -16.65
N ASN A 334 -11.10 1.47 -17.34
CA ASN A 334 -11.27 1.42 -18.79
C ASN A 334 -10.76 2.68 -19.49
#